data_AF-A0A959FYQ2-F1
#
_entry.id   AF-A0A959FYQ2-F1
#
_cell.length_a   1.000
_cell.length_b   1.000
_cell.length_c   1.000
_cell.angle_alpha   90.00
_cell.angle_beta   90.00
_cell.angle_gamma   90.00
#
_symmetry.space_group_name_H-M   'P 1'
#
loop_
_entity.id
_entity.type
_entity.pdbx_description
1 polymer ?
#
loop_
_entity_poly.entity_id
_entity_poly.type
_entity_poly.pdbx_seq_one_letter_code
_entity_poly.pdbx_strand_id
1 'polypeptide(L)'
;MAPPHYTTPGVYVAENLSNFSISAVPTSLPAFVGYTEKAWSTDNKSLELQPTPVASLLEFEVLFGKAPKYTFPIYERSDKDGTAPAYTPTFSLNNKTYGIDAAKSGYFLLYNSIRLYFQNGGGPAYIVSVGTYESAGQARKDELLAGLQSLEKLTNPPTLLIIPDALALEQAAHDVDRCVMAVEETGGGDESDRVRGNVESHDSQIS
;
A
#
# COMPACT_ATOMS: atom_id res chain seq x y z
N MET A 1 -9.72 -17.53 -49.24
CA MET A 1 -10.95 -18.31 -48.98
C MET A 1 -12.08 -17.61 -49.71
N ALA A 2 -12.78 -18.28 -50.63
CA ALA A 2 -13.82 -17.66 -51.45
C ALA A 2 -15.13 -17.49 -50.63
N PRO A 3 -15.94 -16.43 -50.88
CA PRO A 3 -17.21 -16.23 -50.17
C PRO A 3 -18.22 -17.33 -50.56
N PRO A 4 -19.11 -17.72 -49.64
CA PRO A 4 -20.12 -18.74 -49.90
C PRO A 4 -21.10 -18.26 -50.98
N HIS A 5 -21.35 -19.13 -51.97
CA HIS A 5 -22.23 -18.85 -53.10
C HIS A 5 -23.61 -19.46 -52.82
N TYR A 6 -24.63 -18.62 -52.65
CA TYR A 6 -26.00 -19.05 -52.37
C TYR A 6 -26.84 -19.01 -53.65
N THR A 7 -27.35 -20.17 -54.09
CA THR A 7 -27.89 -20.35 -55.45
C THR A 7 -29.42 -20.32 -55.52
N THR A 8 -30.14 -19.94 -54.46
CA THR A 8 -31.61 -19.80 -54.51
C THR A 8 -32.07 -18.41 -54.09
N PRO A 9 -33.07 -17.80 -54.77
CA PRO A 9 -33.64 -16.53 -54.31
C PRO A 9 -34.34 -16.74 -52.96
N GLY A 10 -33.83 -16.11 -51.91
CA GLY A 10 -34.35 -16.22 -50.54
C GLY A 10 -33.61 -15.31 -49.57
N VAL A 11 -34.17 -15.14 -48.36
CA VAL A 11 -33.52 -14.41 -47.28
C VAL A 11 -32.57 -15.36 -46.55
N TYR A 12 -31.28 -15.04 -46.53
CA TYR A 12 -30.27 -15.78 -45.79
C TYR A 12 -29.81 -14.96 -44.59
N VAL A 13 -29.85 -15.56 -43.39
CA VAL A 13 -29.21 -15.00 -42.19
C VAL A 13 -27.84 -15.66 -42.08
N ALA A 14 -26.78 -14.88 -42.23
CA ALA A 14 -25.43 -15.31 -41.94
C ALA A 14 -25.04 -14.81 -40.55
N GLU A 15 -24.84 -15.73 -39.61
CA GLU A 15 -24.29 -15.40 -38.30
C GLU A 15 -22.78 -15.14 -38.49
N ASN A 16 -22.40 -13.88 -38.63
CA ASN A 16 -21.00 -13.52 -38.49
C ASN A 16 -20.65 -13.58 -37.00
N LEU A 17 -20.29 -14.76 -36.52
CA LEU A 17 -19.55 -14.94 -35.27
C LEU A 17 -18.12 -14.43 -35.48
N SER A 18 -17.97 -13.18 -35.89
CA SER A 18 -16.71 -12.48 -35.72
C SER A 18 -16.43 -12.54 -34.23
N ASN A 19 -15.32 -13.20 -33.88
CA ASN A 19 -14.79 -13.28 -32.54
C ASN A 19 -14.70 -11.86 -31.96
N PHE A 20 -15.76 -11.38 -31.32
CA PHE A 20 -15.67 -10.27 -30.41
C PHE A 20 -14.84 -10.82 -29.26
N SER A 21 -13.52 -10.68 -29.37
CA SER A 21 -12.64 -10.80 -28.24
C SER A 21 -13.05 -9.69 -27.30
N ILE A 22 -13.91 -10.02 -26.34
CA ILE A 22 -14.23 -9.14 -25.23
C ILE A 22 -12.97 -9.18 -24.38
N SER A 23 -12.02 -8.30 -24.70
CA SER A 23 -10.93 -8.02 -23.77
C SER A 23 -11.60 -7.34 -22.58
N ALA A 24 -11.84 -8.10 -21.52
CA ALA A 24 -12.39 -7.57 -20.28
C ALA A 24 -11.39 -6.52 -19.78
N VAL A 25 -11.76 -5.24 -19.88
CA VAL A 25 -10.99 -4.17 -19.26
C VAL A 25 -11.34 -4.23 -17.77
N PRO A 26 -10.42 -4.63 -16.87
CA PRO A 26 -10.70 -4.62 -15.45
C PRO A 26 -11.01 -3.18 -15.04
N THR A 27 -12.26 -2.93 -14.62
CA THR A 27 -12.80 -1.59 -14.34
C THR A 27 -12.37 -1.02 -12.99
N SER A 28 -11.38 -1.63 -12.33
CA SER A 28 -10.80 -1.14 -11.09
C SER A 28 -9.44 -1.78 -10.85
N LEU A 29 -8.36 -1.16 -11.34
CA LEU A 29 -7.01 -1.52 -10.95
C LEU A 29 -6.66 -0.78 -9.65
N PRO A 30 -6.52 -1.48 -8.51
CA PRO A 30 -6.02 -0.85 -7.30
C PRO A 30 -4.51 -0.61 -7.43
N ALA A 31 -4.01 0.37 -6.67
CA ALA A 31 -2.58 0.56 -6.45
C ALA A 31 -2.24 0.40 -4.98
N PHE A 32 -1.19 -0.37 -4.73
CA PHE A 32 -0.62 -0.57 -3.42
C PHE A 32 0.75 0.12 -3.34
N VAL A 33 0.95 0.92 -2.31
CA VAL A 33 2.20 1.65 -2.06
C VAL A 33 2.80 1.18 -0.74
N GLY A 34 4.09 0.89 -0.73
CA GLY A 34 4.80 0.49 0.50
C GLY A 34 6.21 -0.03 0.25
N TYR A 35 6.81 -0.60 1.28
CA TYR A 35 8.16 -1.15 1.28
C TYR A 35 8.15 -2.61 0.85
N THR A 36 9.20 -2.99 0.12
CA THR A 36 9.36 -4.34 -0.40
C THR A 36 10.69 -4.95 0.04
N GLU A 37 10.92 -6.23 -0.24
CA GLU A 37 12.24 -6.84 0.00
C GLU A 37 13.26 -6.30 -0.99
N LYS A 38 12.81 -6.16 -2.23
CA LYS A 38 13.59 -5.70 -3.38
C LYS A 38 12.66 -4.98 -4.36
N ALA A 39 13.22 -4.32 -5.36
CA ALA A 39 12.44 -3.68 -6.42
C ALA A 39 13.23 -3.77 -7.73
N TRP A 40 13.26 -4.97 -8.33
CA TRP A 40 14.03 -5.22 -9.55
C TRP A 40 13.21 -5.98 -10.59
N SER A 41 13.23 -5.46 -11.81
CA SER A 41 12.71 -6.15 -12.99
C SER A 41 13.57 -7.36 -13.33
N THR A 42 13.01 -8.31 -14.09
CA THR A 42 13.75 -9.43 -14.69
C THR A 42 14.93 -8.98 -15.55
N ASP A 43 14.89 -7.75 -16.06
CA ASP A 43 15.96 -7.14 -16.86
C ASP A 43 16.97 -6.33 -16.03
N ASN A 44 17.05 -6.52 -14.71
CA ASN A 44 17.92 -5.77 -13.79
C ASN A 44 17.70 -4.24 -13.83
N LYS A 45 16.46 -3.80 -14.06
CA LYS A 45 16.06 -2.39 -13.91
C LYS A 45 15.43 -2.18 -12.55
N SER A 46 15.77 -1.07 -11.89
CA SER A 46 15.11 -0.70 -10.64
C SER A 46 13.64 -0.40 -10.89
N LEU A 47 12.78 -0.91 -10.00
CA LEU A 47 11.34 -0.67 -9.97
C LEU A 47 10.94 0.24 -8.80
N GLU A 48 11.93 0.82 -8.11
CA GLU A 48 11.67 1.75 -7.01
C GLU A 48 11.00 3.03 -7.56
N LEU A 49 9.90 3.44 -6.91
CA LEU A 49 9.03 4.54 -7.33
C LEU A 49 8.51 4.41 -8.79
N GLN A 50 8.49 3.18 -9.32
CA GLN A 50 7.91 2.86 -10.63
C GLN A 50 6.64 2.04 -10.44
N PRO A 51 5.45 2.61 -10.72
CA PRO A 51 4.20 1.87 -10.69
C PRO A 51 4.25 0.68 -11.65
N THR A 52 4.26 -0.53 -11.09
CA THR A 52 4.44 -1.76 -11.86
C THR A 52 3.18 -2.61 -11.75
N PRO A 53 2.53 -2.98 -12.87
CA PRO A 53 1.38 -3.87 -12.83
C PRO A 53 1.83 -5.28 -12.47
N VAL A 54 1.08 -5.92 -11.58
CA VAL A 54 1.30 -7.29 -11.14
C VAL A 54 -0.03 -8.04 -11.19
N ALA A 55 -0.05 -9.18 -11.87
CA ALA A 55 -1.25 -10.00 -12.08
C ALA A 55 -1.39 -11.13 -11.05
N SER A 56 -0.35 -11.46 -10.28
CA SER A 56 -0.38 -12.54 -9.30
C SER A 56 0.61 -12.36 -8.15
N LEU A 57 0.38 -13.07 -7.04
CA LEU A 57 1.34 -13.11 -5.93
C LEU A 57 2.70 -13.68 -6.35
N LEU A 58 2.75 -14.66 -7.26
CA LEU A 58 4.02 -15.23 -7.73
C LEU A 58 4.85 -14.19 -8.48
N GLU A 59 4.21 -13.40 -9.34
CA GLU A 59 4.86 -12.30 -10.05
C GLU A 59 5.32 -11.21 -9.08
N PHE A 60 4.53 -10.89 -8.06
CA PHE A 60 4.96 -10.01 -6.97
C PHE A 60 6.25 -10.51 -6.33
N GLU A 61 6.31 -11.79 -5.94
CA GLU A 61 7.48 -12.36 -5.28
C GLU A 61 8.74 -12.33 -6.16
N VAL A 62 8.58 -12.50 -7.48
CA VAL A 62 9.69 -12.40 -8.43
C VAL A 62 10.27 -10.98 -8.47
N LEU A 63 9.41 -9.95 -8.54
CA LEU A 63 9.82 -8.56 -8.73
C LEU A 63 10.18 -7.85 -7.42
N PHE A 64 9.39 -8.09 -6.38
CA PHE A 64 9.40 -7.35 -5.12
C PHE A 64 9.79 -8.17 -3.89
N GLY A 65 9.80 -9.49 -4.01
CA GLY A 65 10.18 -10.42 -2.93
C GLY A 65 9.08 -10.71 -1.92
N LYS A 66 9.46 -11.12 -0.72
CA LYS A 66 8.58 -11.70 0.31
C LYS A 66 8.41 -10.77 1.52
N ALA A 67 7.70 -11.27 2.53
CA ALA A 67 7.55 -10.60 3.81
C ALA A 67 8.90 -10.39 4.53
N PRO A 68 9.03 -9.29 5.30
CA PRO A 68 10.15 -9.11 6.21
C PRO A 68 10.20 -10.23 7.27
N LYS A 69 11.41 -10.54 7.73
CA LYS A 69 11.64 -11.48 8.83
C LYS A 69 11.80 -10.72 10.15
N TYR A 70 10.82 -10.84 11.04
CA TYR A 70 10.88 -10.21 12.35
C TYR A 70 11.72 -11.02 13.32
N THR A 71 12.67 -10.35 13.97
CA THR A 71 13.47 -10.93 15.06
C THR A 71 13.14 -10.20 16.35
N PHE A 72 12.73 -10.94 17.37
CA PHE A 72 12.41 -10.44 18.70
C PHE A 72 13.56 -10.82 19.66
N PRO A 73 14.28 -9.85 20.24
CA PRO A 73 15.35 -10.14 21.18
C PRO A 73 14.79 -10.81 22.43
N ILE A 74 15.46 -11.88 22.89
CA ILE A 74 15.17 -12.53 24.16
C ILE A 74 16.37 -12.29 25.07
N TYR A 75 16.11 -11.85 26.30
CA TYR A 75 17.14 -11.65 27.33
C TYR A 75 16.73 -12.30 28.64
N GLU A 76 17.71 -12.84 29.37
CA GLU A 76 17.49 -13.33 30.72
C GLU A 76 17.23 -12.13 31.64
N ARG A 77 16.08 -12.18 32.31
CA ARG A 77 15.62 -11.15 33.22
C ARG A 77 16.11 -11.49 34.62
N SER A 78 16.82 -10.56 35.25
CA SER A 78 17.42 -10.74 36.59
C SER A 78 16.60 -10.05 37.69
N ASP A 79 15.36 -9.67 37.40
CA ASP A 79 14.51 -8.92 38.30
C ASP A 79 14.11 -9.76 39.52
N LYS A 80 14.86 -9.55 40.61
CA LYS A 80 14.49 -9.99 41.96
C LYS A 80 13.43 -9.11 42.61
N ASP A 81 13.19 -7.90 42.07
CA ASP A 81 12.24 -6.92 42.58
C ASP A 81 11.46 -6.35 41.40
N GLY A 82 10.12 -6.44 41.44
CA GLY A 82 9.15 -6.13 40.38
C GLY A 82 9.16 -4.70 39.82
N THR A 83 10.31 -4.27 39.29
CA THR A 83 10.59 -3.00 38.62
C THR A 83 10.47 -3.11 37.10
N ALA A 84 9.93 -4.24 36.61
CA ALA A 84 9.62 -4.42 35.20
C ALA A 84 8.57 -3.41 34.75
N PRO A 85 8.75 -2.73 33.60
CA PRO A 85 7.63 -2.05 32.98
C PRO A 85 6.53 -3.09 32.76
N ALA A 86 5.32 -2.78 33.26
CA ALA A 86 4.18 -3.70 33.38
C ALA A 86 3.74 -4.34 32.05
N TYR A 87 4.31 -3.90 30.92
CA TYR A 87 3.93 -4.28 29.57
C TYR A 87 5.02 -5.06 28.81
N THR A 88 6.08 -5.51 29.47
CA THR A 88 7.05 -6.40 28.81
C THR A 88 6.54 -7.85 28.83
N PRO A 89 6.31 -8.50 27.66
CA PRO A 89 5.98 -9.92 27.64
C PRO A 89 7.12 -10.74 28.25
N THR A 90 6.77 -11.64 29.17
CA THR A 90 7.73 -12.51 29.86
C THR A 90 7.29 -13.96 29.83
N PHE A 91 8.26 -14.87 29.91
CA PHE A 91 8.00 -16.30 30.12
C PHE A 91 9.09 -16.90 31.00
N SER A 92 8.79 -18.04 31.63
CA SER A 92 9.73 -18.74 32.50
C SER A 92 10.13 -20.08 31.92
N LEU A 93 11.43 -20.40 31.97
CA LEU A 93 12.01 -21.68 31.55
C LEU A 93 13.15 -22.05 32.51
N ASN A 94 13.17 -23.28 33.01
CA ASN A 94 14.22 -23.78 33.92
C ASN A 94 14.50 -22.86 35.13
N ASN A 95 13.44 -22.37 35.80
CA ASN A 95 13.50 -21.45 36.94
C ASN A 95 14.18 -20.09 36.66
N LYS A 96 14.32 -19.72 35.39
CA LYS A 96 14.75 -18.38 34.95
C LYS A 96 13.60 -17.67 34.27
N THR A 97 13.55 -16.35 34.42
CA THR A 97 12.58 -15.48 33.72
C THR A 97 13.26 -14.83 32.53
N TYR A 98 12.57 -14.78 31.40
CA TYR A 98 13.05 -14.15 30.17
C TYR A 98 12.10 -13.02 29.76
N GLY A 99 12.67 -11.91 29.33
CA GLY A 99 11.96 -10.82 28.67
C GLY A 99 12.07 -10.91 27.15
N ILE A 100 11.04 -10.44 26.46
CA ILE A 100 11.03 -10.31 25.00
C ILE A 100 10.86 -8.83 24.66
N ASP A 101 11.81 -8.28 23.91
CA ASP A 101 11.73 -6.89 23.42
C ASP A 101 10.96 -6.81 22.09
N ALA A 102 10.55 -5.58 21.74
CA ALA A 102 9.97 -5.29 20.44
C ALA A 102 10.92 -5.70 19.29
N ALA A 103 10.35 -5.94 18.11
CA ALA A 103 11.14 -6.26 16.93
C ALA A 103 12.16 -5.15 16.65
N LYS A 104 13.36 -5.54 16.21
CA LYS A 104 14.43 -4.59 15.85
C LYS A 104 14.09 -3.72 14.62
N SER A 105 13.04 -4.06 13.90
CA SER A 105 12.60 -3.39 12.68
C SER A 105 11.12 -3.07 12.80
N GLY A 106 10.70 -1.97 12.19
CA GLY A 106 9.31 -1.58 12.06
C GLY A 106 8.48 -2.61 11.32
N TYR A 107 7.16 -2.55 11.50
CA TYR A 107 6.23 -3.39 10.78
C TYR A 107 6.08 -2.92 9.34
N PHE A 108 6.11 -3.85 8.38
CA PHE A 108 5.91 -3.60 6.95
C PHE A 108 4.90 -4.64 6.48
N LEU A 109 3.73 -4.16 6.07
CA LEU A 109 2.51 -4.90 5.83
C LEU A 109 2.22 -5.10 4.35
N LEU A 110 2.89 -4.38 3.44
CA LEU A 110 2.62 -4.45 2.00
C LEU A 110 2.53 -5.88 1.45
N TYR A 111 3.53 -6.74 1.70
CA TYR A 111 3.50 -8.14 1.22
C TYR A 111 2.27 -8.90 1.75
N ASN A 112 1.94 -8.74 3.04
CA ASN A 112 0.80 -9.44 3.65
C ASN A 112 -0.53 -8.95 3.07
N SER A 113 -0.66 -7.66 2.81
CA SER A 113 -1.83 -7.07 2.16
C SER A 113 -2.00 -7.58 0.73
N ILE A 114 -0.91 -7.66 -0.04
CA ILE A 114 -0.94 -8.23 -1.40
C ILE A 114 -1.29 -9.72 -1.39
N ARG A 115 -0.70 -10.47 -0.47
CA ARG A 115 -1.03 -11.89 -0.26
C ARG A 115 -2.52 -12.07 0.03
N LEU A 116 -3.07 -11.29 0.96
CA LEU A 116 -4.49 -11.35 1.31
C LEU A 116 -5.39 -10.93 0.13
N TYR A 117 -5.02 -9.87 -0.59
CA TYR A 117 -5.73 -9.40 -1.76
C TYR A 117 -5.87 -10.49 -2.84
N PHE A 118 -4.77 -11.13 -3.22
CA PHE A 118 -4.80 -12.22 -4.21
C PHE A 118 -5.49 -13.49 -3.67
N GLN A 119 -5.35 -13.80 -2.37
CA GLN A 119 -6.06 -14.92 -1.75
C GLN A 119 -7.59 -14.73 -1.74
N ASN A 120 -8.06 -13.49 -1.70
CA ASN A 120 -9.47 -13.15 -1.79
C ASN A 120 -9.97 -13.04 -3.25
N GLY A 121 -9.19 -13.51 -4.24
CA GLY A 121 -9.56 -13.44 -5.65
C GLY A 121 -9.33 -12.08 -6.29
N GLY A 122 -8.46 -11.25 -5.73
CA GLY A 122 -8.03 -9.99 -6.31
C GLY A 122 -7.45 -10.17 -7.73
N GLY A 123 -7.79 -9.25 -8.62
CA GLY A 123 -7.26 -9.19 -9.98
C GLY A 123 -5.93 -8.44 -10.07
N PRO A 124 -5.46 -8.06 -11.28
CA PRO A 124 -4.25 -7.27 -11.43
C PRO A 124 -4.27 -5.98 -10.62
N ALA A 125 -3.11 -5.59 -10.09
CA ALA A 125 -2.94 -4.39 -9.27
C ALA A 125 -1.60 -3.71 -9.61
N TYR A 126 -1.53 -2.39 -9.41
CA TYR A 126 -0.26 -1.68 -9.43
C TYR A 126 0.44 -1.79 -8.09
N ILE A 127 1.76 -2.00 -8.13
CA ILE A 127 2.62 -1.99 -6.97
C ILE A 127 3.61 -0.83 -7.13
N VAL A 128 3.75 -0.02 -6.09
CA VAL A 128 4.79 0.99 -5.97
C VAL A 128 5.65 0.65 -4.76
N SER A 129 6.88 0.23 -5.02
CA SER A 129 7.89 0.12 -3.97
C SER A 129 8.49 1.49 -3.68
N VAL A 130 8.50 1.90 -2.42
CA VAL A 130 9.14 3.16 -1.97
C VAL A 130 10.55 2.96 -1.42
N GLY A 131 11.07 1.74 -1.50
CA GLY A 131 12.35 1.35 -0.95
C GLY A 131 12.29 -0.04 -0.30
N THR A 132 13.42 -0.49 0.24
CA THR A 132 13.50 -1.80 0.91
C THR A 132 13.28 -1.68 2.41
N TYR A 133 12.53 -2.62 3.00
CA TYR A 133 12.31 -2.64 4.45
C TYR A 133 13.60 -2.84 5.26
N GLU A 134 14.62 -3.49 4.67
CA GLU A 134 15.91 -3.74 5.32
C GLU A 134 16.71 -2.44 5.46
N SER A 135 16.70 -1.58 4.44
CA SER A 135 17.39 -0.29 4.48
C SER A 135 16.64 0.78 5.27
N ALA A 136 15.30 0.78 5.18
CA ALA A 136 14.48 1.78 5.85
C ALA A 136 14.48 1.61 7.38
N GLY A 137 14.45 0.36 7.85
CA GLY A 137 14.35 0.01 9.28
C GLY A 137 12.98 0.29 9.89
N GLN A 138 12.33 1.41 9.52
CA GLN A 138 10.99 1.83 9.90
C GLN A 138 10.33 2.57 8.73
N ALA A 139 8.99 2.52 8.65
CA ALA A 139 8.24 3.24 7.63
C ALA A 139 8.34 4.76 7.84
N ARG A 140 8.44 5.51 6.74
CA ARG A 140 8.56 6.98 6.77
C ARG A 140 7.49 7.65 5.90
N LYS A 141 6.95 8.76 6.41
CA LYS A 141 5.85 9.48 5.76
C LYS A 141 6.23 10.03 4.39
N ASP A 142 7.42 10.62 4.28
CA ASP A 142 7.96 11.24 3.07
C ASP A 142 8.18 10.22 1.94
N GLU A 143 8.72 9.05 2.26
CA GLU A 143 8.93 7.96 1.29
C GLU A 143 7.59 7.42 0.76
N LEU A 144 6.59 7.23 1.64
CA LEU A 144 5.24 6.81 1.25
C LEU A 144 4.52 7.87 0.39
N LEU A 145 4.70 9.16 0.70
CA LEU A 145 4.16 10.26 -0.10
C LEU A 145 4.81 10.31 -1.49
N ALA A 146 6.12 10.10 -1.59
CA ALA A 146 6.81 10.00 -2.88
C ALA A 146 6.28 8.84 -3.73
N GLY A 147 5.92 7.72 -3.08
CA GLY A 147 5.24 6.60 -3.72
C GLY A 147 3.88 6.99 -4.32
N LEU A 148 3.06 7.75 -3.59
CA LEU A 148 1.79 8.25 -4.11
C LEU A 148 1.98 9.17 -5.31
N GLN A 149 2.90 10.13 -5.22
CA GLN A 149 3.21 11.05 -6.32
C GLN A 149 3.68 10.33 -7.58
N SER A 150 4.31 9.15 -7.45
CA SER A 150 4.71 8.35 -8.62
C SER A 150 3.52 7.86 -9.45
N LEU A 151 2.35 7.70 -8.84
CA LEU A 151 1.13 7.22 -9.51
C LEU A 151 0.50 8.27 -10.43
N GLU A 152 0.76 9.56 -10.21
CA GLU A 152 0.30 10.66 -11.07
C GLU A 152 0.88 10.57 -12.50
N LYS A 153 1.99 9.83 -12.67
CA LYS A 153 2.64 9.61 -13.97
C LYS A 153 1.88 8.60 -14.83
N LEU A 154 0.93 7.85 -14.26
CA LEU A 154 0.15 6.87 -15.00
C LEU A 154 -0.89 7.56 -15.90
N THR A 155 -0.96 7.13 -17.16
CA THR A 155 -1.98 7.62 -18.12
C THR A 155 -3.40 7.29 -17.66
N ASN A 156 -3.57 6.14 -17.01
CA ASN A 156 -4.83 5.70 -16.41
C ASN A 156 -4.62 5.58 -14.90
N PRO A 157 -5.13 6.51 -14.09
CA PRO A 157 -4.92 6.48 -12.66
C PRO A 157 -5.65 5.28 -12.03
N PRO A 158 -5.10 4.72 -10.93
CA PRO A 158 -5.78 3.71 -10.13
C PRO A 158 -7.10 4.26 -9.59
N THR A 159 -8.08 3.36 -9.43
CA THR A 159 -9.40 3.71 -8.87
C THR A 159 -9.46 3.52 -7.35
N LEU A 160 -8.50 2.79 -6.79
CA LEU A 160 -8.36 2.52 -5.37
C LEU A 160 -6.89 2.62 -4.97
N LEU A 161 -6.60 3.41 -3.93
CA LEU A 161 -5.25 3.60 -3.39
C LEU A 161 -5.16 2.96 -2.01
N ILE A 162 -4.11 2.16 -1.79
CA ILE A 162 -3.91 1.41 -0.55
C ILE A 162 -2.46 1.58 -0.10
N ILE A 163 -2.26 1.96 1.15
CA ILE A 163 -0.92 2.16 1.75
C ILE A 163 -0.84 1.38 3.05
N PRO A 164 -0.62 0.05 3.01
CA PRO A 164 -0.65 -0.77 4.21
C PRO A 164 0.39 -0.35 5.25
N ASP A 165 1.53 0.14 4.80
CA ASP A 165 2.65 0.52 5.67
C ASP A 165 2.42 1.85 6.38
N ALA A 166 1.39 2.61 6.00
CA ALA A 166 1.00 3.82 6.72
C ALA A 166 0.57 3.51 8.17
N LEU A 167 0.07 2.28 8.44
CA LEU A 167 -0.25 1.84 9.80
C LEU A 167 0.98 1.79 10.71
N ALA A 168 2.18 1.65 10.14
CA ALA A 168 3.42 1.61 10.90
C ALA A 168 3.97 3.02 11.24
N LEU A 169 3.37 4.09 10.70
CA LEU A 169 3.78 5.47 10.98
C LEU A 169 3.40 5.92 12.41
N GLU A 170 2.54 5.18 13.11
CA GLU A 170 1.96 5.57 14.41
C GLU A 170 2.54 4.91 15.65
N GLN A 171 3.73 4.28 15.58
CA GLN A 171 4.51 4.06 16.81
C GLN A 171 5.16 5.35 17.36
N ALA A 172 4.82 6.52 16.81
CA ALA A 172 5.14 7.83 17.37
C ALA A 172 3.92 8.61 17.93
N ALA A 173 2.67 8.17 17.72
CA ALA A 173 1.50 8.85 18.27
C ALA A 173 0.27 7.93 18.31
N HIS A 174 -0.28 7.72 19.50
CA HIS A 174 -1.57 7.09 19.72
C HIS A 174 -2.71 7.92 19.13
N ASP A 175 -3.08 7.82 17.84
CA ASP A 175 -4.33 8.43 17.34
C ASP A 175 -4.81 7.78 16.02
N VAL A 176 -5.66 6.76 16.14
CA VAL A 176 -6.22 5.89 15.08
C VAL A 176 -7.00 6.63 13.96
N ASP A 177 -7.03 7.96 13.95
CA ASP A 177 -7.83 8.80 13.03
C ASP A 177 -7.11 9.17 11.72
N ARG A 178 -5.81 8.88 11.56
CA ARG A 178 -5.03 9.46 10.45
C ARG A 178 -4.93 8.63 9.18
N CYS A 179 -5.35 7.36 9.17
CA CYS A 179 -5.36 6.56 7.94
C CYS A 179 -6.33 7.09 6.87
N VAL A 180 -7.35 7.87 7.26
CA VAL A 180 -8.31 8.48 6.32
C VAL A 180 -7.75 9.75 5.65
N MET A 181 -6.82 10.47 6.31
CA MET A 181 -6.32 11.76 5.82
C MET A 181 -5.40 11.67 4.59
N ALA A 182 -4.78 10.51 4.31
CA ALA A 182 -3.91 10.36 3.14
C ALA A 182 -4.67 10.39 1.80
N VAL A 183 -6.00 10.21 1.81
CA VAL A 183 -6.84 10.27 0.61
C VAL A 183 -7.41 11.67 0.38
N GLU A 184 -7.51 12.53 1.41
CA GLU A 184 -8.12 13.86 1.29
C GLU A 184 -7.14 14.97 0.85
N GLU A 185 -5.84 14.85 1.17
CA GLU A 185 -4.86 15.91 0.84
C GLU A 185 -4.52 16.03 -0.67
N THR A 186 -4.91 15.07 -1.51
CA THR A 186 -4.74 15.16 -2.97
C THR A 186 -5.86 15.94 -3.67
N GLY A 187 -6.86 16.43 -2.93
CA GLY A 187 -7.98 17.24 -3.44
C GLY A 187 -7.93 18.75 -3.14
N GLY A 188 -6.81 19.26 -2.60
CA GLY A 188 -6.70 20.65 -2.13
C GLY A 188 -6.19 21.62 -3.20
N GLY A 189 -7.07 22.06 -4.11
CA GLY A 189 -6.82 23.25 -4.91
C GLY A 189 -6.88 24.52 -4.04
N ASP A 190 -5.74 25.19 -3.95
CA ASP A 190 -5.52 26.61 -3.58
C ASP A 190 -6.56 27.23 -2.62
N GLU A 191 -6.41 26.95 -1.32
CA GLU A 191 -7.19 27.56 -0.26
C GLU A 191 -6.51 28.85 0.25
N SER A 192 -6.26 29.79 -0.67
CA SER A 192 -5.71 31.11 -0.34
C SER A 192 -6.71 32.27 -0.44
N ASP A 193 -7.97 32.02 -0.82
CA ASP A 193 -8.88 33.10 -1.25
C ASP A 193 -10.26 33.18 -0.55
N ARG A 194 -10.44 32.61 0.65
CA ARG A 194 -11.78 32.60 1.31
C ARG A 194 -11.88 33.00 2.78
N VAL A 195 -10.97 33.81 3.32
CA VAL A 195 -11.26 34.57 4.56
C VAL A 195 -10.69 35.99 4.51
N ARG A 196 -11.32 36.85 3.72
CA ARG A 196 -11.34 38.31 3.95
C ARG A 196 -12.79 38.76 4.05
N GLY A 197 -13.38 38.53 5.22
CA GLY A 197 -14.65 39.09 5.64
C GLY A 197 -14.45 39.81 6.97
N ASN A 198 -14.65 41.13 6.95
CA ASN A 198 -14.56 42.08 8.05
C ASN A 198 -14.90 41.54 9.44
N VAL A 199 -14.03 41.85 10.42
CA VAL A 199 -14.47 42.19 11.77
C VAL A 199 -13.89 43.58 12.08
N GLU A 200 -14.74 44.59 12.00
CA GLU A 200 -14.45 45.95 12.44
C GLU A 200 -14.13 45.96 13.92
N SER A 201 -13.02 46.62 14.26
CA SER A 201 -12.66 47.02 15.61
C SER A 201 -13.71 48.00 16.16
N HIS A 202 -14.36 47.63 17.26
CA HIS A 202 -15.00 48.60 18.15
C HIS A 202 -14.33 48.52 19.52
N ASP A 203 -13.46 49.51 19.72
CA ASP A 203 -12.91 49.90 21.00
C ASP A 203 -14.04 50.65 21.76
N SER A 204 -14.42 50.19 22.95
CA SER A 204 -15.07 51.04 23.94
C SER A 204 -14.89 50.51 25.35
N GLN A 205 -14.57 51.45 26.24
CA GLN A 205 -14.07 51.30 27.59
C GLN A 205 -15.13 50.81 28.59
N ILE A 206 -14.62 50.41 29.77
CA ILE A 206 -15.10 50.56 31.17
C ILE A 206 -14.50 49.32 31.90
N SER A 207 -13.62 49.41 32.91
CA SER A 207 -13.39 50.40 33.97
C SER A 207 -11.91 50.43 34.39
#